data_AF-B8IV47-F1
#
_entry.id   AF-B8IV47-F1
#
_cell.length_a   1.000
_cell.length_b   1.000
_cell.length_c   1.000
_cell.angle_alpha   90.00
_cell.angle_beta   90.00
_cell.angle_gamma   90.00
#
_symmetry.space_group_name_H-M   'P 1'
#
loop_
_entity.id
_entity.type
_entity.pdbx_description
1 polymer ?
#
loop_
_entity_poly.entity_id
_entity_poly.type
_entity_poly.pdbx_seq_one_letter_code
_entity_poly.pdbx_strand_id
1 'polypeptide(L)'
;MARERLPNRREHEVFDFVFSRGPHDPVGTRYTAGLGWAAPGAPVTEIFLDCDKLASAMTDDARDIAVILSIALQHGVPLAPIRAALTKLESGEPAGLAGRLLAEIEARAPEAFEPRPGDPGGHAPAPVVADVEAAR
;
A
#
# COMPACT_ATOMS: atom_id res chain seq x y z
N MET A 1 13.32 -16.40 0.08
CA MET A 1 12.46 -16.05 -1.07
C MET A 1 13.22 -15.09 -1.98
N ALA A 2 13.29 -15.37 -3.28
CA ALA A 2 13.92 -14.47 -4.25
C ALA A 2 12.87 -13.51 -4.83
N ARG A 3 13.27 -12.25 -5.08
CA ARG A 3 12.42 -11.23 -5.68
C ARG A 3 11.89 -11.68 -7.04
N GLU A 4 10.58 -11.60 -7.23
CA GLU A 4 9.95 -11.84 -8.53
C GLU A 4 10.40 -10.76 -9.54
N ARG A 5 10.99 -11.17 -10.68
CA ARG A 5 11.36 -10.25 -11.76
C ARG A 5 10.19 -10.09 -12.73
N LEU A 6 9.77 -8.84 -12.92
CA LEU A 6 8.66 -8.49 -13.79
C LEU A 6 9.10 -8.33 -15.26
N PRO A 7 8.25 -8.70 -16.24
CA PRO A 7 8.52 -8.47 -17.65
C PRO A 7 8.46 -6.98 -18.00
N ASN A 8 9.14 -6.58 -19.09
CA ASN A 8 9.18 -5.19 -19.56
C ASN A 8 7.81 -4.67 -20.03
N ARG A 9 6.91 -5.56 -20.46
CA ARG A 9 5.53 -5.24 -20.83
C ARG A 9 4.61 -6.08 -19.98
N ARG A 10 3.62 -5.43 -19.38
CA ARG A 10 2.68 -6.03 -18.45
C ARG A 10 1.38 -5.25 -18.42
N GLU A 11 0.35 -5.90 -17.91
CA GLU A 11 -0.92 -5.25 -17.63
C GLU A 11 -0.73 -4.20 -16.54
N HIS A 12 -1.33 -3.02 -16.76
CA HIS A 12 -1.21 -1.90 -15.87
C HIS A 12 -2.50 -1.09 -15.85
N GLU A 13 -3.01 -0.83 -14.65
CA GLU A 13 -4.19 0.00 -14.41
C GLU A 13 -3.74 1.31 -13.77
N VAL A 14 -4.30 2.43 -14.21
CA VAL A 14 -4.06 3.75 -13.61
C VAL A 14 -5.37 4.30 -13.09
N PHE A 15 -5.35 4.84 -11.88
CA PHE A 15 -6.50 5.52 -11.30
C PHE A 15 -6.07 6.71 -10.44
N ASP A 16 -6.99 7.66 -10.29
CA ASP A 16 -6.79 8.82 -9.45
C ASP A 16 -7.60 8.71 -8.17
N PHE A 17 -7.08 9.30 -7.09
CA PHE A 17 -7.81 9.49 -5.85
C PHE A 17 -7.38 10.79 -5.16
N VAL A 18 -8.21 11.26 -4.23
CA VAL A 18 -7.93 12.45 -3.43
C VAL A 18 -7.75 12.03 -1.99
N PHE A 19 -6.63 12.41 -1.36
CA PHE A 19 -6.41 12.22 0.06
C PHE A 19 -6.40 13.57 0.79
N SER A 20 -7.15 13.66 1.88
CA SER A 20 -7.22 14.82 2.77
C SER A 20 -6.91 14.37 4.18
N ARG A 21 -6.22 15.22 4.95
CA ARG A 21 -5.98 15.01 6.40
C ARG A 21 -7.13 15.50 7.29
N GLY A 22 -8.33 15.66 6.72
CA GLY A 22 -9.53 16.07 7.45
C GLY A 22 -9.78 17.59 7.39
N PRO A 23 -10.38 18.20 8.42
CA PRO A 23 -10.93 19.56 8.36
C PRO A 23 -9.90 20.66 8.02
N HIS A 24 -8.63 20.43 8.31
CA HIS A 24 -7.54 21.39 8.03
C HIS A 24 -7.01 21.31 6.58
N ASP A 25 -7.48 20.34 5.79
CA ASP A 25 -7.15 20.16 4.38
C ASP A 25 -8.42 19.83 3.57
N PRO A 26 -9.39 20.75 3.47
CA PRO A 26 -10.72 20.45 2.93
C PRO A 26 -10.73 20.13 1.44
N VAL A 27 -9.71 20.56 0.69
CA VAL A 27 -9.58 20.28 -0.74
C VAL A 27 -8.90 18.92 -0.96
N GLY A 28 -7.98 18.55 -0.06
CA GLY A 28 -7.15 17.37 -0.25
C GLY A 28 -6.12 17.56 -1.35
N THR A 29 -5.31 16.52 -1.51
CA THR A 29 -4.28 16.42 -2.54
C THR A 29 -4.65 15.28 -3.49
N ARG A 30 -4.55 15.52 -4.79
CA ARG A 30 -4.78 14.53 -5.83
C ARG A 30 -3.51 13.71 -6.05
N TYR A 31 -3.70 12.40 -6.14
CA TYR A 31 -2.66 11.42 -6.44
C TYR A 31 -3.10 10.57 -7.62
N THR A 32 -2.12 10.15 -8.40
CA THR A 32 -2.29 9.15 -9.46
C THR A 32 -1.57 7.89 -9.03
N ALA A 33 -2.31 6.80 -8.94
CA ALA A 33 -1.79 5.48 -8.63
C ALA A 33 -1.77 4.59 -9.89
N GLY A 34 -0.82 3.65 -9.91
CA GLY A 34 -0.73 2.61 -10.91
C GLY A 34 -0.58 1.23 -10.28
N LEU A 35 -1.26 0.22 -10.80
CA LEU A 35 -1.12 -1.18 -10.39
C LEU A 35 -0.55 -1.99 -11.55
N GLY A 36 0.45 -2.82 -11.27
CA GLY A 36 1.06 -3.69 -12.26
C GLY A 36 1.00 -5.17 -11.88
N TRP A 37 0.68 -6.00 -12.88
CA TRP A 37 0.58 -7.45 -12.74
C TRP A 37 1.67 -8.16 -13.52
N ALA A 38 2.32 -9.17 -12.94
CA ALA A 38 3.41 -9.87 -13.60
C ALA A 38 2.97 -10.61 -14.88
N ALA A 39 1.72 -11.08 -14.90
CA ALA A 39 1.08 -11.74 -16.02
C ALA A 39 -0.45 -11.58 -15.91
N PRO A 40 -1.22 -11.75 -17.00
CA PRO A 40 -2.67 -11.74 -16.94
C PRO A 40 -3.20 -12.76 -15.92
N GLY A 41 -4.05 -12.31 -15.00
CA GLY A 41 -4.63 -13.14 -13.93
C GLY A 41 -3.68 -13.47 -12.76
N ALA A 42 -2.45 -12.95 -12.75
CA ALA A 42 -1.60 -12.97 -11.55
C ALA A 42 -2.13 -11.97 -10.50
N PRO A 43 -1.69 -12.05 -9.23
CA PRO A 43 -1.92 -10.97 -8.27
C PRO A 43 -1.13 -9.70 -8.60
N VAL A 44 -1.53 -8.56 -8.03
CA VAL A 44 -0.74 -7.31 -8.11
C VAL A 44 0.68 -7.55 -7.58
N THR A 45 1.65 -6.99 -8.29
CA THR A 45 3.08 -7.18 -8.01
C THR A 45 3.84 -5.86 -7.84
N GLU A 46 3.28 -4.76 -8.29
CA GLU A 46 3.88 -3.44 -8.12
C GLU A 46 2.81 -2.37 -8.06
N ILE A 47 3.17 -1.29 -7.38
CA ILE A 47 2.36 -0.10 -7.16
C ILE A 47 3.22 1.10 -7.55
N PHE A 48 2.63 2.02 -8.28
CA PHE A 48 3.16 3.36 -8.54
C PHE A 48 2.28 4.38 -7.85
N LEU A 49 2.88 5.47 -7.39
CA LEU A 49 2.15 6.60 -6.83
C LEU A 49 2.91 7.88 -7.12
N ASP A 50 2.21 8.87 -7.64
CA ASP A 50 2.71 10.23 -7.78
C ASP A 50 1.67 11.23 -7.29
N CYS A 51 2.12 12.44 -7.01
CA CYS A 51 1.33 13.56 -6.54
C CYS A 51 1.39 14.68 -7.57
N ASP A 52 0.24 15.27 -7.89
CA ASP A 52 0.15 16.38 -8.87
C ASP A 52 0.93 17.63 -8.44
N LYS A 53 1.29 17.72 -7.15
CA LYS A 53 2.10 18.80 -6.59
C LYS A 53 3.59 18.53 -6.80
N LEU A 54 4.09 18.87 -7.98
CA LEU A 54 5.48 18.69 -8.39
C LEU A 54 6.50 19.19 -7.35
N ALA A 55 7.57 18.40 -7.17
CA ALA A 55 8.72 18.71 -6.31
C ALA A 55 8.33 19.09 -4.86
N SER A 56 7.40 18.34 -4.28
CA SER A 56 6.98 18.50 -2.89
C SER A 56 7.31 17.25 -2.07
N ALA A 57 7.42 17.41 -0.75
CA ALA A 57 7.56 16.28 0.18
C ALA A 57 6.45 15.22 -0.02
N MET A 58 5.26 15.64 -0.46
CA MET A 58 4.15 14.73 -0.77
C MET A 58 4.45 13.82 -1.98
N THR A 59 5.17 14.33 -2.98
CA THR A 59 5.63 13.54 -4.12
C THR A 59 6.70 12.53 -3.70
N ASP A 60 7.63 12.94 -2.85
CA ASP A 60 8.70 12.07 -2.35
C ASP A 60 8.11 10.95 -1.47
N ASP A 61 7.26 11.30 -0.51
CA ASP A 61 6.53 10.35 0.33
C ASP A 61 5.70 9.37 -0.50
N ALA A 62 5.01 9.87 -1.54
CA ALA A 62 4.20 9.03 -2.42
C ALA A 62 5.04 7.96 -3.12
N ARG A 63 6.18 8.36 -3.69
CA ARG A 63 7.09 7.45 -4.39
C ARG A 63 7.73 6.45 -3.44
N ASP A 64 8.14 6.88 -2.25
CA ASP A 64 8.72 6.00 -1.24
C ASP A 64 7.71 4.94 -0.78
N ILE A 65 6.46 5.34 -0.52
CA ILE A 65 5.37 4.41 -0.20
C ILE A 65 5.18 3.38 -1.33
N ALA A 66 5.09 3.83 -2.58
CA ALA A 66 4.90 2.97 -3.74
C ALA A 66 6.06 1.95 -3.90
N VAL A 67 7.30 2.38 -3.71
CA VAL A 67 8.49 1.52 -3.76
C VAL A 67 8.46 0.46 -2.67
N ILE A 68 8.19 0.86 -1.42
CA ILE A 68 8.15 -0.07 -0.27
C ILE A 68 7.06 -1.13 -0.48
N LEU A 69 5.85 -0.72 -0.86
CA LEU A 69 4.75 -1.65 -1.10
C LEU A 69 5.02 -2.58 -2.29
N SER A 70 5.64 -2.08 -3.35
CA SER A 70 6.07 -2.90 -4.49
C SER A 70 7.09 -3.96 -4.09
N ILE A 71 8.07 -3.60 -3.27
CA ILE A 71 9.06 -4.56 -2.75
C ILE A 71 8.36 -5.63 -1.90
N ALA A 72 7.46 -5.22 -0.99
CA ALA A 72 6.69 -6.15 -0.17
C ALA A 72 5.92 -7.17 -1.03
N LEU A 73 5.18 -6.70 -2.03
CA LEU A 73 4.43 -7.55 -2.96
C LEU A 73 5.34 -8.50 -3.76
N GLN A 74 6.49 -8.03 -4.24
CA GLN A 74 7.47 -8.85 -4.98
C GLN A 74 8.14 -9.92 -4.10
N HIS A 75 8.07 -9.76 -2.79
CA HIS A 75 8.48 -10.74 -1.79
C HIS A 75 7.33 -11.62 -1.29
N GLY A 76 6.13 -11.47 -1.86
CA GLY A 76 4.94 -12.26 -1.53
C GLY A 76 4.18 -11.78 -0.29
N VAL A 77 4.54 -10.62 0.28
CA VAL A 77 3.87 -10.08 1.46
C VAL A 77 2.49 -9.54 1.05
N PRO A 78 1.39 -10.08 1.61
CA PRO A 78 0.06 -9.53 1.36
C PRO A 78 -0.08 -8.13 2.00
N LEU A 79 -0.96 -7.30 1.45
CA LEU A 79 -1.17 -5.94 1.96
C LEU A 79 -2.01 -5.87 3.24
N ALA A 80 -2.75 -6.93 3.59
CA ALA A 80 -3.63 -6.93 4.76
C ALA A 80 -2.91 -6.69 6.10
N PRO A 81 -1.77 -7.35 6.41
CA PRO A 81 -1.00 -7.05 7.62
C PRO A 81 -0.46 -5.62 7.66
N ILE A 82 -0.02 -5.08 6.51
CA ILE A 82 0.44 -3.69 6.41
C ILE A 82 -0.72 -2.74 6.71
N ARG A 83 -1.88 -2.93 6.07
CA ARG A 83 -3.09 -2.13 6.32
C ARG A 83 -3.51 -2.16 7.78
N ALA A 84 -3.38 -3.31 8.44
CA ALA A 84 -3.71 -3.46 9.86
C ALA A 84 -2.75 -2.68 10.77
N ALA A 85 -1.48 -2.54 10.38
CA ALA A 85 -0.45 -1.84 11.17
C ALA A 85 -0.42 -0.31 10.99
N LEU A 86 -1.04 0.21 9.92
CA LEU A 86 -1.05 1.65 9.65
C LEU A 86 -1.98 2.41 10.60
N THR A 87 -1.56 3.63 10.97
CA THR A 87 -2.32 4.53 11.84
C THR A 87 -3.68 4.89 11.24
N LYS A 88 -4.70 4.87 12.09
CA LYS A 88 -6.07 5.27 11.77
C LYS A 88 -6.48 6.43 12.66
N LEU A 89 -7.44 7.22 12.17
CA LEU A 89 -8.17 8.19 12.98
C LEU A 89 -9.08 7.46 13.97
N GLU A 90 -9.63 8.19 14.94
CA GLU A 90 -10.62 7.66 15.88
C GLU A 90 -11.88 7.12 15.16
N SER A 91 -12.21 7.68 14.00
CA SER A 91 -13.28 7.19 13.12
C SER A 91 -12.98 5.83 12.47
N GLY A 92 -11.76 5.32 12.59
CA GLY A 92 -11.28 4.12 11.90
C GLY A 92 -10.78 4.38 10.47
N GLU A 93 -10.93 5.59 9.95
CA GLU A 93 -10.41 5.97 8.64
C GLU A 93 -8.87 6.06 8.62
N PRO A 94 -8.22 5.83 7.47
CA PRO A 94 -6.78 6.01 7.35
C PRO A 94 -6.30 7.40 7.74
N ALA A 95 -5.31 7.50 8.64
CA ALA A 95 -4.73 8.78 9.06
C ALA A 95 -3.67 9.32 8.09
N GLY A 96 -3.21 8.50 7.12
CA GLY A 96 -2.11 8.82 6.23
C GLY A 96 -2.31 8.29 4.81
N LEU A 97 -1.47 8.80 3.89
CA LEU A 97 -1.53 8.50 2.47
C LEU A 97 -1.47 7.00 2.18
N ALA A 98 -0.54 6.28 2.81
CA ALA A 98 -0.39 4.83 2.62
C ALA A 98 -1.69 4.08 2.96
N GLY A 99 -2.34 4.41 4.07
CA GLY A 99 -3.58 3.74 4.44
C GLY A 99 -4.74 4.07 3.50
N ARG A 100 -4.81 5.32 3.01
CA ARG A 100 -5.81 5.69 2.00
C ARG A 100 -5.57 4.98 0.68
N LEU A 101 -4.33 4.92 0.20
CA LEU A 101 -3.96 4.16 -0.99
C LEU A 101 -4.37 2.69 -0.85
N LEU A 102 -4.08 2.05 0.28
CA LEU A 102 -4.47 0.65 0.50
C LEU A 102 -5.99 0.45 0.44
N ALA A 103 -6.79 1.40 0.92
CA ALA A 103 -8.25 1.31 0.77
C ALA A 103 -8.70 1.36 -0.71
N GLU A 104 -8.05 2.20 -1.53
CA GLU A 104 -8.33 2.26 -2.97
C GLU A 104 -7.91 0.98 -3.70
N ILE A 105 -6.80 0.38 -3.29
CA ILE A 105 -6.30 -0.88 -3.86
C ILE A 105 -7.21 -2.03 -3.44
N GLU A 106 -7.64 -2.13 -2.18
CA GLU A 106 -8.51 -3.22 -1.69
C GLU A 106 -9.83 -3.28 -2.47
N ALA A 107 -10.34 -2.13 -2.89
CA ALA A 107 -11.55 -2.05 -3.71
C ALA A 107 -11.36 -2.50 -5.18
N ARG A 108 -10.12 -2.48 -5.70
CA ARG A 108 -9.80 -2.77 -7.12
C ARG A 108 -9.11 -4.11 -7.32
N ALA A 109 -8.21 -4.44 -6.42
CA ALA A 109 -7.36 -5.62 -6.42
C ALA A 109 -7.38 -6.30 -5.04
N PRO A 110 -8.54 -6.84 -4.61
CA PRO A 110 -8.67 -7.49 -3.31
C PRO A 110 -7.70 -8.68 -3.17
N GLU A 111 -7.28 -9.30 -4.26
CA GLU A 111 -6.30 -10.39 -4.25
C GLU A 111 -4.90 -9.97 -3.74
N ALA A 112 -4.58 -8.66 -3.77
CA ALA A 112 -3.33 -8.14 -3.20
C ALA A 112 -3.30 -8.22 -1.67
N PHE A 113 -4.46 -8.41 -1.03
CA PHE A 113 -4.62 -8.53 0.42
C PHE A 113 -4.59 -9.97 0.90
N GLU A 114 -4.65 -10.94 -0.02
CA GLU A 114 -4.66 -12.36 0.28
C GLU A 114 -3.24 -12.96 0.21
N PRO A 115 -2.92 -13.95 1.07
CA PRO A 115 -1.66 -14.69 0.96
C PRO A 115 -1.51 -15.36 -0.41
N ARG A 116 -0.31 -15.33 -0.99
CA ARG A 116 -0.05 -16.00 -2.27
C ARG A 116 -0.15 -17.52 -2.14
N PRO A 117 -0.79 -18.23 -3.10
CA PRO A 117 -0.84 -19.68 -3.10
C PRO A 117 0.57 -20.29 -3.12
N GLY A 118 0.84 -21.21 -2.18
CA GLY A 118 2.12 -21.92 -2.10
C GLY A 118 3.22 -21.21 -1.31
N ASP A 119 2.95 -20.07 -0.68
CA ASP A 119 3.84 -19.50 0.34
C ASP A 119 3.67 -20.31 1.66
N PRO A 120 4.68 -21.09 2.10
CA PRO A 120 4.57 -21.95 3.28
C PRO A 120 4.45 -21.18 4.60
N GLY A 121 4.56 -19.85 4.56
CA GLY A 121 4.40 -19.00 5.72
C GLY A 121 3.58 -17.78 5.37
N GLY A 122 2.26 -17.87 5.54
CA GLY A 122 1.55 -16.72 6.09
C GLY A 122 2.33 -16.34 7.35
N HIS A 123 3.11 -15.27 7.29
CA HIS A 123 3.82 -14.76 8.45
C HIS A 123 2.72 -14.43 9.45
N ALA A 124 2.48 -15.34 10.42
CA ALA A 124 1.61 -15.05 11.53
C ALA A 124 2.03 -13.66 12.03
N PRO A 125 1.09 -12.70 12.16
CA PRO A 125 1.47 -11.35 12.53
C PRO A 125 2.36 -11.49 13.77
N ALA A 126 3.58 -10.93 13.69
CA ALA A 126 4.43 -10.86 14.86
C ALA A 126 3.56 -10.32 16.00
N PRO A 127 3.55 -10.97 17.18
CA PRO A 127 2.69 -10.54 18.26
C PRO A 127 2.89 -9.04 18.43
N VAL A 128 1.80 -8.28 18.34
CA VAL A 128 1.81 -6.85 18.64
C VAL A 128 2.43 -6.78 20.02
N VAL A 129 3.63 -6.20 20.11
CA VAL A 129 4.35 -6.05 21.36
C VAL A 129 3.41 -5.21 22.23
N ALA A 130 2.79 -5.85 23.23
CA ALA A 130 1.95 -5.14 24.17
C ALA A 130 2.79 -4.02 24.78
N ASP A 131 2.19 -2.84 24.86
CA ASP A 131 2.82 -1.60 25.31
C ASP A 131 3.73 -1.82 26.51
N VAL A 132 4.96 -1.32 26.40
CA VAL A 132 5.88 -1.17 27.52
C VAL A 132 5.40 0.02 28.36
N GLU A 133 4.26 -0.12 29.02
CA GLU A 133 3.75 0.81 30.05
C GLU A 133 3.68 0.11 31.42
N ALA A 134 4.79 -0.48 31.84
CA ALA A 134 5.01 -0.89 33.21
C ALA A 134 6.47 -0.69 33.64
N ALA A 135 6.97 0.54 33.49
CA ALA A 135 8.17 1.01 34.17
C ALA A 135 8.24 2.53 34.15
N ARG A 136 7.45 3.20 35.00
CA ARG A 136 7.74 4.50 35.61
C ARG A 136 6.82 4.74 36.79
#